data_AF-A0A067MP25-F1
#
_entry.id   AF-A0A067MP25-F1
#
_cell.length_a   1.000
_cell.length_b   1.000
_cell.length_c   1.000
_cell.angle_alpha   90.00
_cell.angle_beta   90.00
_cell.angle_gamma   90.00
#
_symmetry.space_group_name_H-M   'P 1'
#
loop_
_entity.id
_entity.type
_entity.pdbx_description
1 polymer ?
#
loop_
_entity_poly.entity_id
_entity_poly.type
_entity_poly.pdbx_seq_one_letter_code
_entity_poly.pdbx_strand_id
1 'polypeptide(L)'
;MHFTKSIAFVLLSAAGLATAQIVGTALLSEETPGSETFCSPACVTAGKYIGVSQAFYSDYGCGTIVSLTYDSTTVDAPICFVCAGCTGIPNSGAEPYSWIGSTVVMGDFEPTNPAPITVNWDI
;
A
#
# COMPACT_ATOMS: atom_id res chain seq x y z
N MET A 1 66.96 -11.01 17.80
CA MET A 1 65.86 -10.02 17.83
C MET A 1 64.55 -10.77 17.66
N HIS A 2 63.51 -10.29 18.36
CA HIS A 2 62.28 -10.99 18.73
C HIS A 2 61.37 -11.44 17.58
N PHE A 3 60.70 -12.58 17.82
CA PHE A 3 59.45 -13.04 17.20
C PHE A 3 58.30 -12.02 17.38
N THR A 4 57.31 -11.97 16.48
CA THR A 4 55.94 -12.52 16.68
C THR A 4 54.93 -12.07 15.59
N LYS A 5 54.07 -13.03 15.26
CA LYS A 5 52.85 -13.13 14.42
C LYS A 5 51.82 -11.98 14.52
N SER A 6 51.01 -11.78 13.48
CA SER A 6 49.59 -12.25 13.42
C SER A 6 48.75 -11.62 12.30
N ILE A 7 47.79 -12.43 11.85
CA ILE A 7 46.75 -12.34 10.81
C ILE A 7 45.80 -11.15 10.97
N ALA A 8 45.23 -10.64 9.86
CA ALA A 8 43.89 -10.04 9.88
C ALA A 8 43.10 -10.35 8.58
N PHE A 9 42.08 -11.19 8.74
CA PHE A 9 40.93 -11.40 7.86
C PHE A 9 40.16 -10.08 7.70
N VAL A 10 39.76 -9.70 6.48
CA VAL A 10 38.67 -8.73 6.29
C VAL A 10 37.57 -9.41 5.49
N LEU A 11 36.52 -9.73 6.23
CA LEU A 11 35.23 -10.22 5.78
C LEU A 11 34.62 -9.20 4.80
N LEU A 12 34.38 -9.64 3.57
CA LEU A 12 33.60 -8.88 2.60
C LEU A 12 32.12 -9.04 2.99
N SER A 13 31.62 -8.14 3.83
CA SER A 13 30.21 -8.11 4.23
C SER A 13 29.35 -7.76 3.02
N ALA A 14 28.62 -8.76 2.51
CA ALA A 14 27.51 -8.54 1.60
C ALA A 14 26.43 -7.74 2.34
N ALA A 15 26.32 -6.45 2.01
CA ALA A 15 25.16 -5.65 2.38
C ALA A 15 23.95 -6.19 1.59
N GLY A 16 23.22 -7.13 2.19
CA GLY A 16 21.90 -7.48 1.71
C GLY A 16 21.00 -6.27 1.89
N LEU A 17 20.64 -5.62 0.78
CA LEU A 17 19.52 -4.69 0.74
C LEU A 17 18.25 -5.52 0.97
N ALA A 18 17.89 -5.72 2.23
CA ALA A 18 16.51 -6.03 2.54
C ALA A 18 15.73 -4.76 2.19
N THR A 19 15.11 -4.74 1.01
CA THR A 19 14.03 -3.78 0.75
C THR A 19 13.01 -4.03 1.85
N ALA A 20 12.87 -3.08 2.77
CA ALA A 20 11.79 -3.12 3.74
C ALA A 20 10.50 -3.08 2.93
N GLN A 21 9.83 -4.23 2.82
CA GLN A 21 8.51 -4.32 2.19
C GLN A 21 7.60 -3.38 2.98
N ILE A 22 7.08 -2.33 2.34
CA ILE A 22 6.17 -1.42 3.00
C ILE A 22 4.82 -2.13 3.01
N VAL A 23 4.50 -2.73 4.14
CA VAL A 23 3.26 -3.47 4.34
C VAL A 23 2.43 -2.82 5.43
N GLY A 24 1.12 -2.97 5.34
CA GLY A 24 0.23 -2.60 6.42
C GLY A 24 -1.16 -3.19 6.26
N THR A 25 -2.11 -2.64 7.02
CA THR A 25 -3.53 -2.95 6.94
C THR A 25 -4.37 -1.71 6.69
N ALA A 26 -5.45 -1.87 5.94
CA ALA A 26 -6.42 -0.82 5.66
C ALA A 26 -7.84 -1.39 5.75
N LEU A 27 -8.73 -0.64 6.38
CA LEU A 27 -10.17 -0.84 6.25
C LEU A 27 -10.60 -0.26 4.90
N LEU A 28 -10.87 -1.14 3.95
CA LEU A 28 -11.29 -0.82 2.60
C LEU A 28 -12.82 -0.85 2.52
N SER A 29 -13.41 0.27 2.10
CA SER A 29 -14.87 0.39 1.93
C SER A 29 -15.23 0.68 0.48
N GLU A 30 -16.34 0.12 0.01
CA GLU A 30 -16.93 0.53 -1.26
C GLU A 30 -17.73 1.82 -1.04
N GLU A 31 -17.17 2.94 -1.48
CA GLU A 31 -17.92 4.18 -1.57
C GLU A 31 -17.75 4.76 -2.97
N THR A 32 -18.84 5.25 -3.54
CA THR A 32 -18.75 6.03 -4.78
C THR A 32 -17.95 7.30 -4.45
N PRO A 33 -16.87 7.62 -5.19
CA PRO A 33 -16.21 8.91 -5.05
C PRO A 33 -17.28 10.00 -5.18
N GLY A 34 -17.41 10.83 -4.16
CA GLY A 34 -18.40 11.91 -4.12
C GLY A 34 -17.99 13.05 -5.04
N SER A 35 -17.52 14.16 -4.46
CA SER A 35 -16.98 15.29 -5.21
C SER A 35 -15.46 15.19 -5.45
N GLU A 36 -14.83 14.11 -4.98
CA GLU A 36 -13.41 13.85 -5.15
C GLU A 36 -13.06 13.78 -6.63
N THR A 37 -12.04 14.57 -7.00
CA THR A 37 -11.53 14.59 -8.38
C THR A 37 -10.39 13.58 -8.50
N PHE A 38 -10.53 12.64 -9.43
CA PHE A 38 -9.42 11.77 -9.80
C PHE A 38 -8.21 12.60 -10.24
N CYS A 39 -7.01 12.20 -9.80
CA CYS A 39 -5.76 12.86 -10.18
C CYS A 39 -5.50 12.80 -11.69
N SER A 40 -6.01 11.77 -12.36
CA SER A 40 -6.04 11.64 -13.82
C SER A 40 -7.15 10.68 -14.24
N PRO A 41 -7.88 10.96 -15.34
CA PRO A 41 -8.84 10.00 -15.89
C PRO A 41 -8.17 8.71 -16.38
N ALA A 42 -6.85 8.74 -16.67
CA ALA A 42 -6.08 7.56 -17.05
C ALA A 42 -5.55 6.76 -15.85
N CYS A 43 -5.75 7.23 -14.61
CA CYS A 43 -5.30 6.51 -13.42
C CYS A 43 -6.08 5.21 -13.22
N VAL A 44 -7.39 5.25 -13.49
CA VAL A 44 -8.27 4.09 -13.32
C VAL A 44 -7.85 3.00 -14.31
N THR A 45 -7.47 1.83 -13.79
CA THR A 45 -6.99 0.71 -14.60
C THR A 45 -8.00 -0.42 -14.54
N ALA A 46 -8.64 -0.74 -15.68
CA ALA A 46 -9.69 -1.76 -15.77
C ALA A 46 -10.84 -1.56 -14.75
N GLY A 47 -11.17 -0.30 -14.43
CA GLY A 47 -12.19 0.05 -13.42
C GLY A 47 -11.69 -0.03 -11.97
N LYS A 48 -10.44 -0.44 -11.74
CA LYS A 48 -9.80 -0.52 -10.42
C LYS A 48 -9.16 0.81 -10.06
N TYR A 49 -9.43 1.26 -8.84
CA TYR A 49 -8.79 2.40 -8.20
C TYR A 49 -8.96 2.31 -6.68
N ILE A 50 -8.09 3.02 -5.96
CA ILE A 50 -8.28 3.33 -4.54
C ILE A 50 -8.18 4.83 -4.27
N GLY A 51 -8.95 5.27 -3.28
CA GLY A 51 -8.82 6.56 -2.63
C GLY A 51 -8.12 6.38 -1.28
N VAL A 52 -7.16 7.25 -0.97
CA VAL A 52 -6.38 7.20 0.28
C VAL A 52 -6.41 8.54 1.01
N SER A 53 -5.84 8.59 2.21
CA SER A 53 -5.68 9.84 2.97
C SER A 53 -4.72 10.81 2.28
N GLN A 54 -4.81 12.11 2.60
CA GLN A 54 -3.87 13.11 2.09
C GLN A 54 -2.41 12.78 2.43
N ALA A 55 -2.15 12.25 3.63
CA ALA A 55 -0.79 11.89 4.06
C ALA A 55 -0.24 10.74 3.22
N PHE A 56 -1.01 9.67 3.04
CA PHE A 56 -0.62 8.53 2.21
C PHE A 56 -0.41 8.93 0.76
N TYR A 57 -1.30 9.77 0.22
CA TYR A 57 -1.19 10.31 -1.13
C TYR A 57 0.05 11.21 -1.30
N SER A 58 0.43 11.97 -0.28
CA SER A 58 1.61 12.86 -0.36
C SER A 58 2.93 12.07 -0.41
N ASP A 59 2.97 10.90 0.21
CA ASP A 59 4.16 10.04 0.23
C ASP A 59 4.31 9.20 -1.04
N TYR A 60 3.20 8.63 -1.55
CA TYR A 60 3.25 7.69 -2.69
C TYR A 60 2.74 8.26 -4.01
N GLY A 61 1.86 9.25 -3.99
CA GLY A 61 1.36 9.92 -5.18
C GLY A 61 0.34 9.15 -6.02
N CYS A 62 -0.15 9.83 -7.05
CA CYS A 62 -1.09 9.32 -8.05
C CYS A 62 -0.48 8.20 -8.89
N GLY A 63 -1.25 7.15 -9.16
CA GLY A 63 -0.88 6.05 -10.05
C GLY A 63 0.01 4.98 -9.42
N THR A 64 0.44 5.16 -8.17
CA THR A 64 1.16 4.12 -7.44
C THR A 64 0.25 2.91 -7.27
N ILE A 65 0.74 1.75 -7.72
CA ILE A 65 0.02 0.49 -7.64
C ILE A 65 0.19 -0.07 -6.24
N VAL A 66 -0.93 -0.38 -5.60
CA VAL A 66 -0.98 -1.03 -4.30
C VAL A 66 -1.56 -2.42 -4.51
N SER A 67 -0.84 -3.43 -4.02
CA SER A 67 -1.31 -4.80 -3.93
C SER A 67 -2.17 -4.92 -2.67
N LEU A 68 -3.44 -5.30 -2.81
CA LEU A 68 -4.41 -5.46 -1.72
C LEU A 68 -4.73 -6.94 -1.57
N THR A 69 -4.64 -7.49 -0.37
CA THR A 69 -4.89 -8.91 -0.10
C THR A 69 -5.99 -9.10 0.94
N TYR A 70 -6.97 -9.94 0.63
CA TYR A 70 -8.07 -10.37 1.50
C TYR A 70 -8.36 -11.86 1.27
N ASP A 71 -8.45 -12.66 2.35
CA ASP A 71 -8.80 -14.09 2.31
C ASP A 71 -8.08 -14.93 1.23
N SER A 72 -6.80 -14.62 0.95
CA SER A 72 -5.92 -15.24 -0.07
C SER A 72 -6.08 -14.74 -1.51
N THR A 73 -7.00 -13.81 -1.75
CA THR A 73 -7.12 -13.12 -3.04
C THR A 73 -6.29 -11.85 -2.99
N THR A 74 -5.51 -11.60 -4.04
CA THR A 74 -4.73 -10.36 -4.22
C THR A 74 -5.23 -9.59 -5.43
N VAL A 75 -5.43 -8.29 -5.25
CA VAL A 75 -5.91 -7.36 -6.27
C VAL A 75 -5.01 -6.13 -6.30
N ASP A 76 -4.49 -5.83 -7.48
CA ASP A 76 -3.75 -4.59 -7.70
C ASP A 76 -4.70 -3.44 -8.04
N ALA A 77 -4.51 -2.30 -7.39
CA ALA A 77 -5.26 -1.09 -7.67
C ALA A 77 -4.38 0.17 -7.55
N PRO A 78 -4.49 1.12 -8.49
CA PRO A 78 -3.77 2.39 -8.42
C PRO A 78 -4.41 3.38 -7.43
N ILE A 79 -3.58 4.15 -6.74
CA ILE A 79 -4.02 5.34 -5.99
C ILE A 79 -4.46 6.43 -6.96
N CYS A 80 -5.74 6.80 -6.95
CA CYS A 80 -6.27 7.73 -7.94
C CYS A 80 -6.88 9.02 -7.38
N PHE A 81 -7.09 9.11 -6.07
CA PHE A 81 -7.59 10.35 -5.46
C PHE A 81 -7.33 10.36 -3.96
N VAL A 82 -7.54 11.53 -3.36
CA VAL A 82 -7.59 11.72 -1.92
C VAL A 82 -9.05 11.71 -1.49
N CYS A 83 -9.42 10.82 -0.56
CA CYS A 83 -10.76 10.81 0.03
C CYS A 83 -10.79 11.61 1.32
N ALA A 84 -11.82 12.44 1.48
CA ALA A 84 -11.91 13.39 2.60
C ALA A 84 -12.06 12.69 3.97
N GLY A 85 -12.70 11.52 4.01
CA GLY A 85 -12.89 10.72 5.23
C GLY A 85 -11.78 9.69 5.51
N CYS A 86 -10.79 9.59 4.63
CA CYS A 86 -9.76 8.57 4.73
C CYS A 86 -8.64 8.94 5.70
N THR A 87 -8.14 7.93 6.39
CA THR A 87 -7.12 8.05 7.43
C THR A 87 -5.95 7.13 7.13
N GLY A 88 -4.83 7.36 7.83
CA GLY A 88 -3.60 6.60 7.66
C GLY A 88 -2.44 7.50 7.31
N ILE A 89 -1.33 7.32 8.02
CA ILE A 89 -0.08 8.03 7.79
C ILE A 89 0.99 6.94 7.62
N PRO A 90 1.62 6.83 6.45
CA PRO A 90 2.67 5.84 6.22
C PRO A 90 3.73 5.88 7.32
N ASN A 91 4.23 4.72 7.75
CA ASN A 91 5.29 4.59 8.75
C ASN A 91 4.95 5.13 10.17
N SER A 92 3.71 5.57 10.43
CA SER A 92 3.30 6.05 11.75
C SER A 92 3.01 4.93 12.76
N GLY A 93 2.81 3.69 12.29
CA GLY A 93 2.33 2.55 13.09
C GLY A 93 0.86 2.64 13.52
N ALA A 94 0.13 3.69 13.12
CA ALA A 94 -1.28 3.89 13.46
C ALA A 94 -2.19 3.20 12.42
N GLU A 95 -2.48 1.92 12.66
CA GLU A 95 -3.29 1.05 11.79
C GLU A 95 -4.59 0.60 12.49
N PRO A 96 -5.63 0.18 11.73
CA PRO A 96 -5.71 0.15 10.27
C PRO A 96 -5.95 1.53 9.67
N TYR A 97 -5.47 1.73 8.44
CA TYR A 97 -5.83 2.90 7.63
C TYR A 97 -7.29 2.82 7.18
N SER A 98 -7.86 3.91 6.68
CA SER A 98 -9.23 3.90 6.13
C SER A 98 -9.17 4.39 4.69
N TRP A 99 -9.55 3.54 3.74
CA TRP A 99 -9.45 3.77 2.30
C TRP A 99 -10.76 3.46 1.58
N ILE A 100 -10.92 4.04 0.39
CA ILE A 100 -12.03 3.73 -0.52
C ILE A 100 -11.51 2.81 -1.64
N GLY A 101 -12.21 1.70 -1.86
CA GLY A 101 -12.01 0.82 -3.01
C GLY A 101 -13.10 1.04 -4.06
N SER A 102 -12.73 0.99 -5.33
CA SER A 102 -13.72 0.90 -6.42
C SER A 102 -14.61 -0.35 -6.27
N THR A 103 -15.84 -0.30 -6.82
CA THR A 103 -16.74 -1.46 -6.88
C THR A 103 -16.12 -2.69 -7.55
N VAL A 104 -15.20 -2.50 -8.50
CA VAL A 104 -14.49 -3.62 -9.14
C VAL A 104 -13.54 -4.30 -8.16
N VAL A 105 -12.78 -3.52 -7.38
CA VAL A 105 -11.88 -4.05 -6.34
C VAL A 105 -12.69 -4.73 -5.23
N MET A 106 -13.75 -4.10 -4.76
CA MET A 106 -14.58 -4.64 -3.69
C MET A 106 -15.34 -5.90 -4.15
N GLY A 107 -15.81 -5.93 -5.40
CA GLY A 107 -16.43 -7.13 -5.99
C GLY A 107 -15.47 -8.30 -6.22
N ASP A 108 -14.16 -8.04 -6.37
CA ASP A 108 -13.14 -9.09 -6.44
C ASP A 108 -12.92 -9.75 -5.06
N PHE A 109 -13.25 -9.08 -3.95
CA PHE A 109 -13.12 -9.59 -2.58
C PHE A 109 -14.44 -10.12 -2.01
N GLU A 110 -15.48 -9.30 -1.99
CA GLU A 110 -16.79 -9.56 -1.39
C GLU A 110 -17.91 -9.31 -2.41
N PRO A 111 -18.15 -10.24 -3.37
CA PRO A 111 -19.09 -10.04 -4.47
C PRO A 111 -20.57 -9.99 -4.04
N THR A 112 -20.89 -10.44 -2.83
CA THR A 112 -22.28 -10.63 -2.36
C THR A 112 -22.71 -9.66 -1.27
N ASN A 113 -21.80 -9.07 -0.52
CA ASN A 113 -22.13 -8.15 0.58
C ASN A 113 -20.96 -7.17 0.83
N PRO A 114 -20.93 -6.01 0.15
CA PRO A 114 -19.84 -5.05 0.29
C PRO A 114 -19.94 -4.32 1.63
N ALA A 115 -19.52 -4.99 2.70
CA ALA A 115 -19.19 -4.38 3.97
C ALA A 115 -17.72 -3.92 3.94
N PRO A 116 -17.33 -2.93 4.76
CA PRO A 116 -15.93 -2.61 4.96
C PRO A 116 -15.13 -3.85 5.38
N ILE A 117 -14.02 -4.12 4.68
CA ILE A 117 -13.13 -5.25 4.95
C ILE A 117 -11.75 -4.75 5.33
N THR A 118 -11.07 -5.47 6.23
CA THR A 118 -9.66 -5.20 6.51
C THR A 118 -8.81 -5.96 5.50
N VAL A 119 -8.10 -5.23 4.64
CA VAL A 119 -7.14 -5.79 3.69
C VAL A 119 -5.72 -5.59 4.20
N ASN A 120 -4.85 -6.53 3.88
CA ASN A 120 -3.41 -6.32 3.91
C ASN A 120 -3.00 -5.57 2.64
N TRP A 121 -2.06 -4.66 2.73
CA TRP A 121 -1.56 -3.93 1.56
C TRP A 121 -0.04 -3.91 1.51
N ASP A 122 0.51 -3.84 0.30
CA ASP A 122 1.93 -3.65 0.04
C ASP A 122 2.20 -2.81 -1.22
N ILE A 123 3.38 -2.15 -1.25
CA ILE A 123 3.90 -1.32 -2.35
C ILE A 123 5.36 -1.68 -2.62
#